data_AF-A0A966SE99-F1
#
_entry.id   AF-A0A966SE99-F1
#
_cell.length_a   1.000
_cell.length_b   1.000
_cell.length_c   1.000
_cell.angle_alpha   90.00
_cell.angle_beta   90.00
_cell.angle_gamma   90.00
#
_symmetry.space_group_name_H-M   'P 1'
#
loop_
_entity.id
_entity.type
_entity.pdbx_description
1 polymer ?
#
loop_
_entity_poly.entity_id
_entity_poly.type
_entity_poly.pdbx_seq_one_letter_code
_entity_poly.pdbx_strand_id
1 'polypeptide(L)'
;MLFAVVSEVSLWPLAVLAISFAFVVLLISYLRVPSFLALILAGVLTGLMAEQLPGAKARVHKPDSPVVSPDGRPLRNHWVQAVELTSIEFGRTAGSIAIVIGLATIISMCLMESGAADKVVRRSLAYFGERNAGVALLLSTYILSVPIFFDTVFMLMVPLARALHLRTGKDYLLFMLAVCSGGVITHSMTVPHPGPSYVVDFLKLDVGFSILAGIGVGLFPLAAGWFVCKWLNRRYAFPMRETPGTTLAELRAVADKPESELPSLGWAVAPVVVPVLLITLASFMFIGRSNAGFVKLFGGKAAFEVAFAIAEFAGNRNVALLVGTVLAMILLARQKGYTVAEIDRLIGRPLETAGGIILITAAGGAFGLMLKNAGVGDAIKALAADHKMNLLWLAYLVAVVIRIAQGSATVAMITTSAIMYPLLAGGTLHCDPVYLFLAIGFGGFA
;
A
#
# COMPACT_ATOMS: atom_id res chain seq x y z
N MET A 1 -9.97 35.36 21.76
CA MET A 1 -9.99 35.56 20.30
C MET A 1 -10.13 34.25 19.48
N LEU A 2 -10.16 33.06 20.10
CA LEU A 2 -10.44 31.77 19.43
C LEU A 2 -11.91 31.51 19.07
N PHE A 3 -12.85 32.29 19.62
CA PHE A 3 -14.30 32.05 19.46
C PHE A 3 -15.01 33.04 18.53
N ALA A 4 -14.31 34.05 17.98
CA ALA A 4 -14.96 35.13 17.23
C ALA A 4 -14.89 34.98 15.69
N VAL A 5 -14.12 34.02 15.19
CA VAL A 5 -13.95 33.74 13.73
C VAL A 5 -14.64 32.44 13.30
N VAL A 6 -15.21 31.69 14.27
CA VAL A 6 -15.92 30.42 14.06
C VAL A 6 -17.32 30.61 13.42
N SER A 7 -17.74 31.85 13.13
CA SER A 7 -19.11 32.15 12.71
C SER A 7 -19.44 31.89 11.24
N GLU A 8 -18.46 31.63 10.37
CA GLU A 8 -18.73 31.39 8.92
C GLU A 8 -18.43 29.96 8.43
N VAL A 9 -17.72 29.13 9.21
CA VAL A 9 -17.42 27.74 8.83
C VAL A 9 -18.28 26.81 9.69
N SER A 10 -19.17 26.03 9.06
CA SER A 10 -19.88 24.99 9.80
C SER A 10 -18.86 24.00 10.35
N LEU A 11 -18.77 23.91 11.69
CA LEU A 11 -17.92 22.93 12.36
C LEU A 11 -18.47 21.49 12.24
N TRP A 12 -19.66 21.35 11.65
CA TRP A 12 -20.37 20.09 11.56
C TRP A 12 -19.58 18.99 10.83
N PRO A 13 -18.93 19.23 9.67
CA PRO A 13 -18.10 18.20 9.04
C PRO A 13 -16.95 17.70 9.94
N LEU A 14 -16.34 18.58 10.74
CA LEU A 14 -15.32 18.16 11.72
C LEU A 14 -15.92 17.31 12.85
N ALA A 15 -17.15 17.62 13.29
CA ALA A 15 -17.88 16.79 14.23
C ALA A 15 -18.23 15.43 13.63
N VAL A 16 -18.68 15.37 12.37
CA VAL A 16 -18.91 14.11 11.63
C VAL A 16 -17.63 13.28 11.60
N LEU A 17 -16.50 13.89 11.24
CA LEU A 17 -15.20 13.21 11.25
C LEU A 17 -14.87 12.60 12.62
N ALA A 18 -14.99 13.39 13.68
CA ALA A 18 -14.67 12.96 15.04
C ALA A 18 -15.59 11.83 15.52
N ILE A 19 -16.90 11.94 15.25
CA ILE A 19 -17.90 10.93 15.61
C ILE A 19 -17.63 9.63 14.85
N SER A 20 -17.39 9.72 13.54
CA SER A 20 -17.12 8.55 12.71
C SER A 20 -15.83 7.84 13.11
N PHE A 21 -14.76 8.57 13.46
CA PHE A 21 -13.54 7.94 13.99
C PHE A 21 -13.75 7.32 15.36
N ALA A 22 -14.41 8.01 16.29
CA ALA A 22 -14.73 7.46 17.60
C ALA A 22 -15.55 6.17 17.46
N PHE A 23 -16.48 6.13 16.51
CA PHE A 23 -17.26 4.95 16.19
C PHE A 23 -16.41 3.80 15.64
N VAL A 24 -15.48 4.06 14.71
CA VAL A 24 -14.53 3.04 14.21
C VAL A 24 -13.66 2.49 15.36
N VAL A 25 -13.11 3.37 16.20
CA VAL A 25 -12.29 3.00 17.35
C VAL A 25 -13.09 2.16 18.35
N LEU A 26 -14.32 2.57 18.67
CA LEU A 26 -15.20 1.82 19.55
C LEU A 26 -15.49 0.42 19.00
N LEU A 27 -15.85 0.31 17.72
CA LEU A 27 -16.15 -0.97 17.09
C LEU A 27 -14.95 -1.91 17.06
N ILE A 28 -13.78 -1.42 16.66
CA ILE A 28 -12.58 -2.24 16.50
C ILE A 28 -11.93 -2.55 17.86
N SER A 29 -11.68 -1.53 18.69
CA SER A 29 -10.90 -1.68 19.92
C SER A 29 -11.70 -2.21 21.09
N TYR A 30 -12.98 -1.81 21.23
CA TYR A 30 -13.81 -2.20 22.38
C TYR A 30 -14.73 -3.38 22.05
N LEU A 31 -15.48 -3.28 20.94
CA LEU A 31 -16.44 -4.31 20.54
C LEU A 31 -15.81 -5.45 19.73
N ARG A 32 -14.53 -5.33 19.35
CA ARG A 32 -13.75 -6.34 18.58
C ARG A 32 -14.44 -6.77 17.28
N VAL A 33 -15.14 -5.84 16.65
CA VAL A 33 -15.79 -6.03 15.36
C VAL A 33 -14.71 -6.09 14.27
N PRO A 34 -14.81 -7.00 13.29
CA PRO A 34 -13.86 -7.04 12.17
C PRO A 34 -13.76 -5.71 11.43
N SER A 35 -12.55 -5.29 11.07
CA SER A 35 -12.29 -3.96 10.47
C SER A 35 -13.12 -3.67 9.24
N PHE A 36 -13.39 -4.69 8.40
CA PHE A 36 -14.28 -4.57 7.25
C PHE A 36 -15.67 -4.07 7.66
N LEU A 37 -16.31 -4.74 8.63
CA LEU A 37 -17.66 -4.37 9.08
C LEU A 37 -17.65 -3.00 9.76
N ALA A 38 -16.63 -2.71 10.56
CA ALA A 38 -16.50 -1.41 11.21
C ALA A 38 -16.41 -0.25 10.21
N LEU A 39 -15.62 -0.41 9.13
CA LEU A 39 -15.47 0.61 8.10
C LEU A 39 -16.72 0.79 7.24
N ILE A 40 -17.43 -0.29 6.89
CA ILE A 40 -18.71 -0.19 6.18
C ILE A 40 -19.75 0.55 7.03
N LEU A 41 -19.90 0.15 8.30
CA LEU A 41 -20.85 0.81 9.21
C LEU A 41 -20.48 2.27 9.44
N ALA A 42 -19.19 2.59 9.56
CA ALA A 42 -18.73 3.97 9.67
C ALA A 42 -18.97 4.77 8.38
N GLY A 43 -18.81 4.16 7.21
CA GLY A 43 -19.17 4.76 5.91
C GLY A 43 -20.65 5.13 5.88
N VAL A 44 -21.52 4.18 6.18
CA VAL A 44 -22.97 4.43 6.25
C VAL A 44 -23.29 5.52 7.27
N LEU A 45 -22.80 5.41 8.51
CA LEU A 45 -23.02 6.41 9.56
C LEU A 45 -22.58 7.82 9.12
N THR A 46 -21.42 7.92 8.50
CA THR A 46 -20.90 9.19 7.96
C THR A 46 -21.83 9.75 6.90
N GLY A 47 -22.28 8.92 5.96
CA GLY A 47 -23.24 9.33 4.92
C GLY A 47 -24.59 9.77 5.50
N LEU A 48 -25.05 9.12 6.57
CA LEU A 48 -26.27 9.53 7.27
C LEU A 48 -26.15 10.90 7.92
N MET A 49 -24.98 11.21 8.47
CA MET A 49 -24.69 12.49 9.12
C MET A 49 -24.28 13.62 8.15
N ALA A 50 -23.95 13.28 6.90
CA ALA A 50 -23.60 14.24 5.88
C ALA A 50 -24.82 15.13 5.55
N GLU A 51 -24.63 16.45 5.53
CA GLU A 51 -25.72 17.39 5.21
C GLU A 51 -26.19 17.27 3.76
N GLN A 52 -25.27 16.91 2.85
CA GLN A 52 -25.54 16.81 1.42
C GLN A 52 -24.78 15.63 0.82
N LEU A 53 -25.49 14.74 0.12
CA LEU A 53 -24.90 13.67 -0.67
C LEU A 53 -25.04 13.98 -2.17
N PRO A 54 -24.07 13.62 -3.03
CA PRO A 54 -24.14 13.84 -4.47
C PRO A 54 -25.44 13.27 -5.06
N GLY A 55 -26.34 14.13 -5.54
CA GLY A 55 -27.69 13.77 -6.00
C GLY A 55 -28.86 14.36 -5.19
N ALA A 56 -28.60 14.91 -3.99
CA ALA A 56 -29.64 15.48 -3.12
C ALA A 56 -30.24 16.82 -3.65
N LYS A 57 -29.55 17.53 -4.55
CA LYS A 57 -30.08 18.70 -5.27
C LYS A 57 -29.56 18.77 -6.72
N ALA A 58 -30.38 18.37 -7.69
CA ALA A 58 -30.15 18.61 -9.12
C ALA A 58 -30.38 20.07 -9.58
N ARG A 59 -30.16 21.05 -8.69
CA ARG A 59 -30.09 22.50 -8.98
C ARG A 59 -29.12 23.05 -7.92
N VAL A 60 -27.90 23.46 -8.22
CA VAL A 60 -27.44 24.50 -9.15
C VAL A 60 -25.95 24.21 -9.42
N HIS A 61 -25.52 24.26 -10.69
CA HIS A 61 -24.14 24.06 -11.21
C HIS A 61 -23.55 22.63 -11.12
N LYS A 62 -23.61 21.89 -12.25
CA LYS A 62 -22.83 20.67 -12.57
C LYS A 62 -21.37 20.80 -12.13
N PRO A 63 -20.67 19.74 -11.66
CA PRO A 63 -20.54 18.39 -12.28
C PRO A 63 -20.63 17.23 -11.24
N ASP A 64 -21.06 16.00 -11.46
CA ASP A 64 -21.35 15.12 -12.58
C ASP A 64 -22.52 14.21 -12.14
N SER A 65 -23.41 13.86 -13.08
CA SER A 65 -24.53 12.89 -13.04
C SER A 65 -25.29 12.65 -11.72
N PRO A 66 -26.65 12.71 -11.69
CA PRO A 66 -27.39 12.23 -10.51
C PRO A 66 -26.92 10.80 -10.21
N VAL A 67 -26.59 10.50 -8.96
CA VAL A 67 -26.22 9.14 -8.57
C VAL A 67 -27.48 8.31 -8.74
N VAL A 68 -27.45 7.49 -9.77
CA VAL A 68 -28.54 6.63 -10.16
C VAL A 68 -28.31 5.28 -9.48
N SER A 69 -29.34 4.73 -8.86
CA SER A 69 -29.34 3.35 -8.37
C SER A 69 -28.91 2.40 -9.50
N PRO A 70 -28.36 1.20 -9.24
CA PRO A 70 -27.99 0.24 -10.29
C PRO A 70 -29.10 -0.02 -11.34
N ASP A 71 -30.36 0.22 -10.96
CA ASP A 71 -31.58 0.09 -11.78
C ASP A 71 -31.96 1.33 -12.62
N GLY A 72 -31.12 2.36 -12.70
CA GLY A 72 -31.41 3.53 -13.53
C GLY A 72 -32.35 4.57 -12.90
N ARG A 73 -32.70 4.43 -11.61
CA ARG A 73 -33.60 5.36 -10.88
C ARG A 73 -32.86 6.35 -9.97
N PRO A 74 -33.27 7.63 -9.92
CA PRO A 74 -32.68 8.61 -9.01
C PRO A 74 -33.03 8.30 -7.56
N LEU A 75 -32.02 8.31 -6.69
CA LEU A 75 -32.17 8.06 -5.25
C LEU A 75 -32.91 9.21 -4.58
N ARG A 76 -34.12 8.95 -4.07
CA ARG A 76 -34.97 9.98 -3.44
C ARG A 76 -34.83 10.07 -1.92
N ASN A 77 -34.33 9.04 -1.26
CA ASN A 77 -34.22 8.96 0.18
C ASN A 77 -32.75 9.05 0.62
N HIS A 78 -32.41 10.06 1.44
CA HIS A 78 -31.06 10.32 1.97
C HIS A 78 -30.45 9.09 2.65
N TRP A 79 -31.23 8.37 3.46
CA TRP A 79 -30.77 7.20 4.21
C TRP A 79 -30.38 6.06 3.26
N VAL A 80 -31.19 5.84 2.22
CA VAL A 80 -30.91 4.84 1.18
C VAL A 80 -29.69 5.27 0.36
N GLN A 81 -29.58 6.56 0.05
CA GLN A 81 -28.45 7.12 -0.69
C GLN A 81 -27.12 6.94 0.05
N ALA A 82 -27.09 7.09 1.38
CA ALA A 82 -25.90 6.82 2.18
C ALA A 82 -25.44 5.37 2.07
N VAL A 83 -26.38 4.41 2.10
CA VAL A 83 -26.08 2.98 1.97
C VAL A 83 -25.64 2.63 0.53
N GLU A 84 -26.37 3.10 -0.47
CA GLU A 84 -26.08 2.81 -1.88
C GLU A 84 -24.75 3.44 -2.33
N LEU A 85 -24.47 4.68 -1.95
CA LEU A 85 -23.19 5.33 -2.26
C LEU A 85 -22.01 4.60 -1.62
N THR A 86 -22.17 4.16 -0.37
CA THR A 86 -21.15 3.35 0.31
C THR A 86 -20.89 2.06 -0.48
N SER A 87 -21.97 1.40 -0.95
CA SER A 87 -21.88 0.13 -1.70
C SER A 87 -21.27 0.31 -3.09
N ILE A 88 -21.64 1.38 -3.81
CA ILE A 88 -21.12 1.69 -5.14
C ILE A 88 -19.61 1.98 -5.06
N GLU A 89 -19.19 2.80 -4.10
CA GLU A 89 -17.77 3.12 -3.96
C GLU A 89 -16.95 1.95 -3.45
N PHE A 90 -17.53 1.12 -2.59
CA PHE A 90 -16.94 -0.14 -2.20
C PHE A 90 -16.62 -1.00 -3.44
N GLY A 91 -17.60 -1.18 -4.33
CA GLY A 91 -17.41 -1.94 -5.57
C GLY A 91 -16.37 -1.32 -6.50
N ARG A 92 -16.38 0.02 -6.66
CA ARG A 92 -15.37 0.74 -7.47
C ARG A 92 -13.97 0.56 -6.92
N THR A 93 -13.81 0.69 -5.60
CA THR A 93 -12.51 0.53 -4.93
C THR A 93 -12.02 -0.91 -5.03
N ALA A 94 -12.90 -1.91 -4.80
CA ALA A 94 -12.54 -3.32 -4.97
C ALA A 94 -12.08 -3.59 -6.41
N GLY A 95 -12.79 -3.06 -7.41
CA GLY A 95 -12.46 -3.24 -8.82
C GLY A 95 -11.09 -2.68 -9.23
N SER A 96 -10.62 -1.59 -8.60
CA SER A 96 -9.32 -0.99 -8.96
C SER A 96 -8.10 -1.76 -8.41
N ILE A 97 -8.26 -2.49 -7.30
CA ILE A 97 -7.14 -3.13 -6.59
C ILE A 97 -7.19 -4.66 -6.56
N ALA A 98 -8.36 -5.30 -6.80
CA ALA A 98 -8.54 -6.73 -6.54
C ALA A 98 -7.60 -7.61 -7.36
N ILE A 99 -7.43 -7.30 -8.65
CA ILE A 99 -6.55 -8.05 -9.56
C ILE A 99 -5.10 -7.96 -9.06
N VAL A 100 -4.65 -6.74 -8.73
CA VAL A 100 -3.31 -6.45 -8.24
C VAL A 100 -3.01 -7.24 -6.96
N ILE A 101 -3.93 -7.22 -6.00
CA ILE A 101 -3.78 -7.91 -4.71
C ILE A 101 -3.78 -9.42 -4.89
N GLY A 102 -4.70 -9.96 -5.69
CA GLY A 102 -4.76 -11.39 -5.98
C GLY A 102 -3.45 -11.89 -6.61
N LEU A 103 -2.98 -11.23 -7.67
CA LEU A 103 -1.73 -11.59 -8.34
C LEU A 103 -0.51 -11.46 -7.41
N ALA A 104 -0.45 -10.40 -6.59
CA ALA A 104 0.60 -10.19 -5.61
C ALA A 104 0.64 -11.30 -4.53
N THR A 105 -0.52 -11.78 -4.05
CA THR A 105 -0.56 -12.92 -3.10
C THR A 105 -0.07 -14.22 -3.72
N ILE A 106 -0.37 -14.47 -5.00
CA ILE A 106 0.15 -15.65 -5.71
C ILE A 106 1.66 -15.55 -5.89
N ILE A 107 2.18 -14.39 -6.31
CA ILE A 107 3.62 -14.12 -6.39
C ILE A 107 4.27 -14.38 -5.03
N SER A 108 3.69 -13.83 -3.96
CA SER A 108 4.15 -14.01 -2.58
C SER A 108 4.26 -15.49 -2.22
N MET A 109 3.18 -16.26 -2.40
CA MET A 109 3.17 -17.69 -2.13
C MET A 109 4.23 -18.44 -2.94
N CYS A 110 4.33 -18.19 -4.24
CA CYS A 110 5.31 -18.86 -5.08
C CYS A 110 6.75 -18.55 -4.67
N LEU A 111 7.06 -17.32 -4.27
CA LEU A 111 8.40 -16.94 -3.79
C LEU A 111 8.74 -17.60 -2.45
N MET A 112 7.74 -17.75 -1.57
CA MET A 112 7.88 -18.42 -0.28
C MET A 112 8.15 -19.92 -0.48
N GLU A 113 7.29 -20.60 -1.24
CA GLU A 113 7.35 -22.06 -1.44
C GLU A 113 8.56 -22.48 -2.28
N SER A 114 8.97 -21.67 -3.25
CA SER A 114 10.16 -21.96 -4.07
C SER A 114 11.49 -21.74 -3.33
N GLY A 115 11.49 -21.08 -2.17
CA GLY A 115 12.72 -20.67 -1.48
C GLY A 115 13.46 -19.52 -2.16
N ALA A 116 12.83 -18.84 -3.14
CA ALA A 116 13.40 -17.67 -3.80
C ALA A 116 13.74 -16.55 -2.82
N ALA A 117 12.85 -16.32 -1.85
CA ALA A 117 13.07 -15.29 -0.86
C ALA A 117 14.24 -15.62 0.09
N ASP A 118 14.42 -16.90 0.48
CA ASP A 118 15.60 -17.38 1.23
C ASP A 118 16.89 -17.13 0.44
N LYS A 119 16.89 -17.41 -0.87
CA LYS A 119 18.04 -17.13 -1.74
C LYS A 119 18.45 -15.65 -1.71
N VAL A 120 17.49 -14.74 -1.80
CA VAL A 120 17.77 -13.29 -1.79
C VAL A 120 18.43 -12.86 -0.48
N VAL A 121 17.94 -13.36 0.65
CA VAL A 121 18.55 -13.01 1.94
C VAL A 121 19.94 -13.63 2.11
N ARG A 122 20.11 -14.92 1.81
CA ARG A 122 21.41 -15.59 1.89
C ARG A 122 22.45 -14.92 1.00
N ARG A 123 22.07 -14.50 -0.21
CA ARG A 123 22.96 -13.76 -1.10
C ARG A 123 23.34 -12.39 -0.54
N SER A 124 22.39 -11.69 0.06
CA SER A 124 22.66 -10.42 0.73
C SER A 124 23.58 -10.60 1.93
N LEU A 125 23.38 -11.65 2.74
CA LEU A 125 24.26 -12.00 3.85
C LEU A 125 25.67 -12.35 3.37
N ALA A 126 25.80 -13.11 2.28
CA ALA A 126 27.10 -13.42 1.69
C ALA A 126 27.84 -12.17 1.17
N TYR A 127 27.10 -11.18 0.66
CA TYR A 127 27.69 -9.93 0.17
C TYR A 127 28.11 -8.98 1.29
N PHE A 128 27.25 -8.74 2.29
CA PHE A 128 27.52 -7.81 3.39
C PHE A 128 28.35 -8.42 4.53
N GLY A 129 28.39 -9.76 4.60
CA GLY A 129 29.05 -10.55 5.65
C GLY A 129 28.21 -10.65 6.93
N GLU A 130 28.51 -11.66 7.76
CA GLU A 130 27.80 -11.90 9.04
C GLU A 130 27.91 -10.70 10.01
N ARG A 131 29.01 -9.92 9.93
CA ARG A 131 29.20 -8.70 10.72
C ARG A 131 28.17 -7.61 10.45
N ASN A 132 27.59 -7.60 9.24
CA ASN A 132 26.56 -6.63 8.84
C ASN A 132 25.22 -7.30 8.56
N ALA A 133 24.97 -8.44 9.21
CA ALA A 133 23.73 -9.22 9.14
C ALA A 133 22.45 -8.37 9.21
N GLY A 134 22.40 -7.37 10.09
CA GLY A 134 21.24 -6.48 10.21
C GLY A 134 20.98 -5.64 8.94
N VAL A 135 22.04 -5.17 8.25
CA VAL A 135 21.89 -4.42 6.99
C VAL A 135 21.42 -5.35 5.88
N ALA A 136 21.96 -6.57 5.83
CA ALA A 136 21.53 -7.57 4.87
C ALA A 136 20.04 -7.89 5.02
N LEU A 137 19.55 -8.08 6.25
CA LEU A 137 18.14 -8.31 6.54
C LEU A 137 17.29 -7.08 6.21
N LEU A 138 17.73 -5.88 6.57
CA LEU A 138 17.03 -4.62 6.27
C LEU A 138 16.79 -4.46 4.77
N LEU A 139 17.86 -4.55 3.97
CA LEU A 139 17.80 -4.34 2.52
C LEU A 139 17.08 -5.49 1.81
N SER A 140 17.30 -6.74 2.24
CA SER A 140 16.58 -7.88 1.65
C SER A 140 15.08 -7.75 1.89
N THR A 141 14.67 -7.39 3.11
CA THR A 141 13.26 -7.16 3.43
C THR A 141 12.71 -6.00 2.63
N TYR A 142 13.44 -4.89 2.53
CA TYR A 142 13.03 -3.72 1.75
C TYR A 142 12.72 -4.05 0.29
N ILE A 143 13.57 -4.88 -0.35
CA ILE A 143 13.40 -5.33 -1.73
C ILE A 143 12.30 -6.38 -1.86
N LEU A 144 12.34 -7.41 -1.02
CA LEU A 144 11.37 -8.52 -1.07
C LEU A 144 9.95 -8.07 -0.73
N SER A 145 9.82 -7.02 0.08
CA SER A 145 8.52 -6.47 0.43
C SER A 145 7.86 -5.71 -0.71
N VAL A 146 8.51 -5.44 -1.86
CA VAL A 146 7.86 -4.66 -2.94
C VAL A 146 6.59 -5.34 -3.46
N PRO A 147 6.58 -6.65 -3.78
CA PRO A 147 5.36 -7.36 -4.18
C PRO A 147 4.79 -8.26 -3.09
N ILE A 148 5.54 -8.52 -2.02
CA ILE A 148 5.13 -9.42 -0.94
C ILE A 148 4.53 -8.61 0.20
N PHE A 149 3.35 -9.00 0.65
CA PHE A 149 2.69 -8.36 1.80
C PHE A 149 3.57 -8.41 3.05
N PHE A 150 3.49 -7.34 3.84
CA PHE A 150 4.33 -7.17 5.03
C PHE A 150 4.21 -8.32 6.00
N ASP A 151 3.00 -8.83 6.25
CA ASP A 151 2.75 -9.97 7.13
C ASP A 151 3.49 -11.23 6.66
N THR A 152 3.43 -11.50 5.36
CA THR A 152 4.05 -12.65 4.71
C THR A 152 5.57 -12.53 4.72
N VAL A 153 6.13 -11.36 4.35
CA VAL A 153 7.58 -11.12 4.45
C VAL A 153 8.04 -11.22 5.88
N PHE A 154 7.31 -10.62 6.82
CA PHE A 154 7.66 -10.65 8.23
C PHE A 154 7.70 -12.10 8.74
N MET A 155 6.66 -12.90 8.47
CA MET A 155 6.63 -14.32 8.84
C MET A 155 7.76 -15.13 8.19
N LEU A 156 8.19 -14.78 6.99
CA LEU A 156 9.35 -15.40 6.34
C LEU A 156 10.68 -15.01 7.02
N MET A 157 10.85 -13.73 7.27
CA MET A 157 12.12 -13.17 7.74
C MET A 157 12.36 -13.49 9.22
N VAL A 158 11.31 -13.69 10.03
CA VAL A 158 11.43 -13.98 11.46
C VAL A 158 12.22 -15.27 11.74
N PRO A 159 11.90 -16.44 11.14
CA PRO A 159 12.72 -17.64 11.27
C PRO A 159 14.17 -17.42 10.87
N LEU A 160 14.42 -16.67 9.80
CA LEU A 160 15.77 -16.43 9.30
C LEU A 160 16.58 -15.50 10.22
N ALA A 161 15.95 -14.43 10.72
CA ALA A 161 16.52 -13.53 11.73
C ALA A 161 16.85 -14.29 13.02
N ARG A 162 15.97 -15.20 13.46
CA ARG A 162 16.19 -16.06 14.62
C ARG A 162 17.34 -17.04 14.38
N ALA A 163 17.39 -17.70 13.23
CA ALA A 163 18.47 -18.61 12.87
C ALA A 163 19.83 -17.90 12.83
N LEU A 164 19.85 -16.67 12.30
CA LEU A 164 21.05 -15.84 12.26
C LEU A 164 21.50 -15.40 13.65
N HIS A 165 20.56 -15.07 14.54
CA HIS A 165 20.88 -14.80 15.94
C HIS A 165 21.49 -16.03 16.64
N LEU A 166 20.92 -17.23 16.42
CA LEU A 166 21.47 -18.47 17.00
C LEU A 166 22.89 -18.78 16.50
N ARG A 167 23.20 -18.45 15.25
CA ARG A 167 24.55 -18.63 14.67
C ARG A 167 25.56 -17.60 15.15
N THR A 168 25.16 -16.33 15.20
CA THR A 168 26.06 -15.19 15.51
C THR A 168 26.13 -14.88 17.01
N GLY A 169 25.16 -15.34 17.79
CA GLY A 169 25.01 -15.07 19.22
C GLY A 169 24.69 -13.61 19.57
N LYS A 170 24.37 -12.75 18.59
CA LYS A 170 24.27 -11.29 18.77
C LYS A 170 23.02 -10.70 18.13
N ASP A 171 22.64 -9.52 18.62
CA ASP A 171 21.79 -8.54 17.94
C ASP A 171 20.40 -9.03 17.45
N TYR A 172 19.74 -9.90 18.24
CA TYR A 172 18.37 -10.37 17.93
C TYR A 172 17.39 -9.21 17.70
N LEU A 173 17.40 -8.21 18.60
CA LEU A 173 16.54 -7.05 18.50
C LEU A 173 16.80 -6.28 17.21
N LEU A 174 18.07 -6.05 16.85
CA LEU A 174 18.44 -5.39 15.61
C LEU A 174 17.88 -6.11 14.39
N PHE A 175 17.96 -7.45 14.35
CA PHE A 175 17.45 -8.23 13.22
C PHE A 175 15.94 -8.11 13.08
N MET A 176 15.20 -8.23 14.19
CA MET A 176 13.75 -8.08 14.18
C MET A 176 13.32 -6.67 13.77
N LEU A 177 13.95 -5.64 14.34
CA LEU A 177 13.64 -4.24 14.01
C LEU A 177 14.03 -3.91 12.56
N ALA A 178 15.13 -4.45 12.05
CA ALA A 178 15.54 -4.28 10.66
C ALA A 178 14.51 -4.86 9.69
N VAL A 179 13.99 -6.06 9.97
CA VAL A 179 12.91 -6.67 9.20
C VAL A 179 11.64 -5.80 9.27
N CYS A 180 11.21 -5.38 10.46
CA CYS A 180 10.04 -4.51 10.59
C CYS A 180 10.21 -3.20 9.82
N SER A 181 11.36 -2.54 9.97
CA SER A 181 11.66 -1.27 9.32
C SER A 181 11.68 -1.39 7.80
N GLY A 182 12.35 -2.41 7.25
CA GLY A 182 12.41 -2.61 5.81
C GLY A 182 11.03 -2.89 5.20
N GLY A 183 10.26 -3.75 5.85
CA GLY A 183 8.95 -4.14 5.34
C GLY A 183 7.89 -3.03 5.44
N VAL A 184 7.80 -2.34 6.58
CA VAL A 184 6.76 -1.30 6.81
C VAL A 184 6.93 -0.11 5.86
N ILE A 185 8.18 0.30 5.59
CA ILE A 185 8.47 1.41 4.69
C ILE A 185 8.03 1.05 3.27
N THR A 186 8.45 -0.11 2.75
CA THR A 186 8.05 -0.56 1.41
C THR A 186 6.53 -0.71 1.29
N HIS A 187 5.90 -1.33 2.29
CA HIS A 187 4.45 -1.53 2.35
C HIS A 187 3.64 -0.23 2.20
N SER A 188 4.18 0.88 2.73
CA SER A 188 3.49 2.16 2.77
C SER A 188 3.92 3.14 1.68
N MET A 189 5.00 2.84 0.95
CA MET A 189 5.56 3.75 -0.05
C MET A 189 5.57 3.21 -1.47
N THR A 190 5.44 1.90 -1.69
CA THR A 190 5.57 1.33 -3.03
C THR A 190 4.26 0.70 -3.53
N VAL A 191 3.87 1.04 -4.75
CA VAL A 191 2.93 0.24 -5.55
C VAL A 191 3.65 -1.08 -5.92
N PRO A 192 3.01 -2.26 -5.91
CA PRO A 192 1.58 -2.60 -5.97
C PRO A 192 0.81 -2.72 -4.65
N HIS A 193 1.32 -2.26 -3.50
CA HIS A 193 0.58 -2.41 -2.25
C HIS A 193 -0.78 -1.72 -2.27
N PRO A 194 -1.80 -2.27 -1.56
CA PRO A 194 -3.18 -1.76 -1.61
C PRO A 194 -3.30 -0.27 -1.30
N GLY A 195 -2.68 0.18 -0.20
CA GLY A 195 -2.73 1.57 0.23
C GLY A 195 -2.11 2.51 -0.81
N PRO A 196 -0.82 2.36 -1.13
CA PRO A 196 -0.15 3.17 -2.15
C PRO A 196 -0.85 3.12 -3.52
N SER A 197 -1.31 1.95 -3.95
CA SER A 197 -2.02 1.78 -5.23
C SER A 197 -3.32 2.58 -5.26
N TYR A 198 -4.11 2.54 -4.18
CA TYR A 198 -5.32 3.35 -4.10
C TYR A 198 -5.01 4.84 -4.17
N VAL A 199 -4.01 5.32 -3.40
CA VAL A 199 -3.66 6.74 -3.40
C VAL A 199 -3.21 7.20 -4.80
N VAL A 200 -2.39 6.40 -5.49
CA VAL A 200 -1.97 6.68 -6.87
C VAL A 200 -3.17 6.75 -7.82
N ASP A 201 -4.08 5.80 -7.74
CA ASP A 201 -5.25 5.72 -8.62
C ASP A 201 -6.27 6.84 -8.32
N PHE A 202 -6.38 7.25 -7.05
CA PHE A 202 -7.28 8.29 -6.58
C PHE A 202 -6.74 9.69 -6.91
N LEU A 203 -5.45 9.92 -6.70
CA LEU A 203 -4.75 11.16 -7.04
C LEU A 203 -4.40 11.26 -8.54
N LYS A 204 -4.71 10.22 -9.34
CA LYS A 204 -4.44 10.16 -10.79
C LYS A 204 -2.95 10.34 -11.13
N LEU A 205 -2.09 9.74 -10.32
CA LEU A 205 -0.64 9.79 -10.51
C LEU A 205 -0.18 8.74 -11.53
N ASP A 206 0.94 9.03 -12.19
CA ASP A 206 1.62 8.03 -12.99
C ASP A 206 2.19 6.91 -12.10
N VAL A 207 1.88 5.67 -12.47
CA VAL A 207 2.15 4.49 -11.64
C VAL A 207 3.65 4.19 -11.58
N GLY A 208 4.35 4.23 -12.72
CA GLY A 208 5.77 3.93 -12.78
C GLY A 208 6.63 4.94 -12.03
N PHE A 209 6.34 6.23 -12.21
CA PHE A 209 7.00 7.30 -11.47
C PHE A 209 6.73 7.19 -9.97
N SER A 210 5.50 6.85 -9.56
CA SER A 210 5.16 6.64 -8.15
C SER A 210 5.93 5.45 -7.54
N ILE A 211 6.17 4.37 -8.29
CA ILE A 211 7.02 3.25 -7.84
C ILE A 211 8.45 3.71 -7.61
N LEU A 212 9.04 4.42 -8.59
CA LEU A 212 10.41 4.90 -8.49
C LEU A 212 10.58 5.92 -7.36
N ALA A 213 9.64 6.85 -7.21
CA ALA A 213 9.61 7.81 -6.11
C ALA A 213 9.49 7.10 -4.76
N GLY A 214 8.60 6.12 -4.64
CA GLY A 214 8.43 5.31 -3.43
C GLY A 214 9.69 4.55 -3.01
N ILE A 215 10.33 3.87 -3.97
CA ILE A 215 11.58 3.12 -3.73
C ILE A 215 12.73 4.09 -3.43
N GLY A 216 12.89 5.16 -4.19
CA GLY A 216 14.00 6.10 -4.02
C GLY A 216 13.88 6.88 -2.71
N VAL A 217 12.72 7.49 -2.48
CA VAL A 217 12.49 8.32 -1.28
C VAL A 217 12.35 7.45 -0.03
N GLY A 218 11.92 6.19 -0.15
CA GLY A 218 11.88 5.24 0.94
C GLY A 218 13.26 4.83 1.48
N LEU A 219 14.36 5.09 0.75
CA LEU A 219 15.71 4.85 1.28
C LEU A 219 16.08 5.81 2.42
N PHE A 220 15.52 7.03 2.44
CA PHE A 220 15.77 8.00 3.51
C PHE A 220 15.22 7.55 4.88
N PRO A 221 13.92 7.21 5.03
CA PRO A 221 13.41 6.64 6.28
C PRO A 221 14.05 5.28 6.58
N LEU A 222 14.47 4.50 5.57
CA LEU A 222 15.18 3.23 5.79
C LEU A 222 16.52 3.45 6.48
N ALA A 223 17.29 4.45 6.03
CA ALA A 223 18.54 4.86 6.66
C ALA A 223 18.30 5.40 8.07
N ALA A 224 17.32 6.28 8.27
CA ALA A 224 16.96 6.79 9.59
C ALA A 224 16.54 5.67 10.55
N GLY A 225 15.68 4.76 10.06
CA GLY A 225 15.22 3.57 10.77
C GLY A 225 16.37 2.68 11.19
N TRP A 226 17.36 2.45 10.32
CA TRP A 226 18.56 1.70 10.66
C TRP A 226 19.34 2.29 11.85
N PHE A 227 19.54 3.61 11.88
CA PHE A 227 20.21 4.27 12.99
C PHE A 227 19.43 4.14 14.30
N VAL A 228 18.10 4.27 14.24
CA VAL A 228 17.21 4.06 15.39
C VAL A 228 17.28 2.61 15.87
N CYS A 229 17.25 1.63 14.96
CA CYS A 229 17.38 0.20 15.29
C CYS A 229 18.70 -0.09 16.02
N LYS A 230 19.82 0.47 15.54
CA LYS A 230 21.13 0.33 16.20
C LYS A 230 21.18 1.04 17.56
N TRP A 231 20.49 2.17 17.71
CA TRP A 231 20.40 2.88 18.98
C TRP A 231 19.60 2.07 20.00
N LEU A 232 18.44 1.56 19.62
CA LEU A 232 17.60 0.69 20.46
C LEU A 232 18.31 -0.61 20.84
N ASN A 233 18.97 -1.28 19.91
CA ASN A 233 19.72 -2.52 20.17
C ASN A 233 20.88 -2.31 21.16
N ARG A 234 21.52 -1.14 21.16
CA ARG A 234 22.54 -0.81 22.18
C ARG A 234 21.95 -0.50 23.55
N ARG A 235 20.73 0.04 23.60
CA ARG A 235 20.05 0.44 24.83
C ARG A 235 19.35 -0.73 25.52
N TYR A 236 18.84 -1.68 24.74
CA TYR A 236 18.00 -2.76 25.23
C TYR A 236 18.51 -4.12 24.78
N ALA A 237 18.78 -5.01 25.74
CA ALA A 237 19.09 -6.41 25.49
C ALA A 237 17.81 -7.23 25.61
N PHE A 238 17.16 -7.52 24.48
CA PHE A 238 16.00 -8.42 24.45
C PHE A 238 16.47 -9.86 24.20
N PRO A 239 16.25 -10.78 25.15
CA PRO A 239 16.57 -12.18 24.91
C PRO A 239 15.61 -12.76 23.87
N MET A 240 16.14 -13.60 22.98
CA MET A 240 15.32 -14.41 22.10
C MET A 240 14.52 -15.40 22.95
N ARG A 241 13.19 -15.25 22.95
CA ARG A 241 12.28 -16.20 23.62
C ARG A 241 11.98 -17.37 22.69
N GLU A 242 11.79 -18.54 23.28
CA GLU A 242 11.20 -19.66 22.55
C GLU A 242 9.77 -19.30 22.17
N THR A 243 9.40 -19.62 20.94
CA THR A 243 8.06 -19.36 20.40
C THR A 243 7.45 -20.72 20.10
N PRO A 244 6.21 -20.99 20.55
CA PRO A 244 5.53 -22.22 20.18
C PRO A 244 5.50 -22.38 18.65
N GLY A 245 5.96 -23.52 18.14
CA GLY A 245 5.94 -23.82 16.70
C GLY A 245 7.19 -23.46 15.89
N THR A 246 8.32 -23.08 16.51
CA THR A 246 9.62 -23.05 15.81
C THR A 246 10.68 -23.66 16.69
N THR A 247 11.01 -24.92 16.45
CA THR A 247 12.06 -25.64 17.18
C THR A 247 13.45 -25.15 16.73
N LEU A 248 14.45 -25.25 17.61
CA LEU A 248 15.85 -25.01 17.25
C LEU A 248 16.31 -25.88 16.06
N ALA A 249 15.73 -27.07 15.91
CA ALA A 249 16.01 -27.98 14.80
C ALA A 249 15.49 -27.44 13.45
N GLU A 250 14.26 -26.92 13.40
CA GLU A 250 13.70 -26.30 12.19
C GLU A 250 14.45 -25.02 11.78
N LEU A 251 14.87 -24.22 12.76
CA LEU A 251 15.69 -23.01 12.51
C LEU A 251 17.07 -23.36 11.93
N ARG A 252 17.71 -24.44 12.41
CA ARG A 252 18.96 -24.95 11.84
C ARG A 252 18.74 -25.51 10.44
N ALA A 253 17.66 -26.26 10.20
CA ALA A 253 17.32 -26.76 8.86
C ALA A 253 17.08 -25.61 7.85
N VAL A 254 16.47 -24.50 8.28
CA VAL A 254 16.32 -23.30 7.45
C VAL A 254 17.66 -22.62 7.17
N ALA A 255 18.64 -22.65 8.08
CA ALA A 255 19.97 -22.08 7.87
C ALA A 255 20.90 -22.98 7.04
N ASP A 256 20.83 -24.29 7.25
CA ASP A 256 21.72 -25.30 6.69
C ASP A 256 21.23 -25.87 5.36
N LYS A 257 20.05 -25.42 4.89
CA LYS A 257 19.52 -25.80 3.57
C LYS A 257 20.59 -25.57 2.48
N PRO A 258 20.99 -26.59 1.72
CA PRO A 258 22.08 -26.49 0.78
C PRO A 258 21.74 -25.51 -0.35
N GLU A 259 22.72 -24.73 -0.78
CA GLU A 259 22.51 -23.66 -1.77
C GLU A 259 22.04 -24.20 -3.14
N SER A 260 22.29 -25.48 -3.42
CA SER A 260 21.80 -26.20 -4.61
C SER A 260 20.29 -26.44 -4.63
N GLU A 261 19.62 -26.42 -3.47
CA GLU A 261 18.16 -26.56 -3.38
C GLU A 261 17.41 -25.23 -3.53
N LEU A 262 18.15 -24.12 -3.69
CA LEU A 262 17.59 -22.78 -3.88
C LEU A 262 17.65 -22.38 -5.36
N PRO A 263 16.68 -21.61 -5.85
CA PRO A 263 16.73 -21.12 -7.22
C PRO A 263 17.93 -20.17 -7.40
N SER A 264 18.35 -19.99 -8.65
CA SER A 264 19.37 -18.97 -8.97
C SER A 264 18.85 -17.57 -8.63
N LEU A 265 19.74 -16.64 -8.26
CA LEU A 265 19.35 -15.29 -7.83
C LEU A 265 18.52 -14.55 -8.89
N GLY A 266 18.89 -14.66 -10.17
CA GLY A 266 18.17 -14.00 -11.26
C GLY A 266 16.72 -14.47 -11.36
N TRP A 267 16.50 -15.77 -11.28
CA TRP A 267 15.16 -16.34 -11.24
C TRP A 267 14.41 -16.01 -9.94
N ALA A 268 15.11 -15.92 -8.80
CA ALA A 268 14.50 -15.56 -7.53
C ALA A 268 13.94 -14.13 -7.50
N VAL A 269 14.63 -13.18 -8.15
CA VAL A 269 14.19 -11.77 -8.19
C VAL A 269 13.34 -11.43 -9.42
N ALA A 270 13.36 -12.24 -10.47
CA ALA A 270 12.65 -11.97 -11.72
C ALA A 270 11.14 -11.69 -11.55
N PRO A 271 10.37 -12.46 -10.75
CA PRO A 271 8.94 -12.18 -10.53
C PRO A 271 8.66 -10.83 -9.87
N VAL A 272 9.65 -10.22 -9.23
CA VAL A 272 9.56 -8.91 -8.57
C VAL A 272 10.02 -7.80 -9.49
N VAL A 273 11.22 -7.98 -10.07
CA VAL A 273 11.90 -6.94 -10.85
C VAL A 273 11.23 -6.76 -12.21
N VAL A 274 10.79 -7.84 -12.87
CA VAL A 274 10.19 -7.76 -14.21
C VAL A 274 8.90 -6.91 -14.21
N PRO A 275 7.91 -7.12 -13.33
CA PRO A 275 6.73 -6.26 -13.29
C PRO A 275 7.06 -4.78 -13.07
N VAL A 276 7.98 -4.49 -12.14
CA VAL A 276 8.42 -3.12 -11.86
C VAL A 276 9.07 -2.49 -13.09
N LEU A 277 9.95 -3.21 -13.78
CA LEU A 277 10.58 -2.73 -15.01
C LEU A 277 9.57 -2.48 -16.12
N LEU A 278 8.57 -3.35 -16.31
CA LEU A 278 7.54 -3.17 -17.32
C LEU A 278 6.69 -1.91 -17.04
N ILE A 279 6.25 -1.72 -15.81
CA ILE A 279 5.44 -0.54 -15.41
C ILE A 279 6.26 0.75 -15.58
N THR A 280 7.51 0.75 -15.09
CA THR A 280 8.37 1.94 -15.18
C THR A 280 8.80 2.27 -16.61
N LEU A 281 8.98 1.26 -17.46
CA LEU A 281 9.27 1.46 -18.88
C LEU A 281 8.10 2.13 -19.60
N ALA A 282 6.86 1.74 -19.33
CA ALA A 282 5.68 2.39 -19.91
C ALA A 282 5.60 3.87 -19.52
N SER A 283 5.79 4.19 -18.25
CA SER A 283 5.84 5.57 -17.76
C SER A 283 6.99 6.38 -18.37
N PHE A 284 8.17 5.78 -18.52
CA PHE A 284 9.30 6.43 -19.19
C PHE A 284 9.00 6.73 -20.67
N MET A 285 8.38 5.79 -21.38
CA MET A 285 7.94 5.98 -22.76
C MET A 285 6.85 7.06 -22.86
N PHE A 286 5.91 7.12 -21.91
CA PHE A 286 4.89 8.17 -21.84
C PHE A 286 5.48 9.57 -21.72
N ILE A 287 6.45 9.76 -20.81
CA ILE A 287 7.15 11.04 -20.65
C ILE A 287 7.98 11.35 -21.90
N GLY A 288 8.69 10.35 -22.44
CA GLY A 288 9.52 10.46 -23.63
C GLY A 288 8.77 10.89 -24.90
N ARG A 289 7.45 10.64 -24.97
CA ARG A 289 6.59 11.09 -26.08
C ARG A 289 6.64 12.60 -26.31
N SER A 290 6.85 13.38 -25.25
CA SER A 290 6.94 14.84 -25.31
C SER A 290 8.27 15.35 -25.84
N ASN A 291 9.30 14.50 -25.95
CA ASN A 291 10.63 14.88 -26.40
C ASN A 291 10.86 14.45 -27.86
N ALA A 292 10.91 15.43 -28.76
CA ALA A 292 11.10 15.18 -30.20
C ALA A 292 12.41 14.46 -30.55
N GLY A 293 13.47 14.61 -29.74
CA GLY A 293 14.73 13.88 -29.91
C GLY A 293 14.61 12.40 -29.55
N PHE A 294 13.85 12.10 -28.48
CA PHE A 294 13.59 10.73 -28.05
C PHE A 294 12.73 9.97 -29.06
N VAL A 295 11.68 10.61 -29.59
CA VAL A 295 10.82 10.02 -30.63
C VAL A 295 11.60 9.73 -31.92
N LYS A 296 12.59 10.57 -32.27
CA LYS A 296 13.46 10.33 -33.44
C LYS A 296 14.36 9.10 -33.25
N LEU A 297 14.77 8.77 -32.02
CA LEU A 297 15.59 7.58 -31.72
C LEU A 297 14.87 6.27 -32.09
N PHE A 298 13.55 6.26 -32.03
CA PHE A 298 12.71 5.11 -32.40
C PHE A 298 12.39 5.02 -33.89
N GLY A 299 13.03 5.83 -34.74
CA GLY A 299 12.78 5.82 -36.20
C GLY A 299 11.60 6.69 -36.63
N GLY A 300 11.16 7.63 -35.80
CA GLY A 300 10.13 8.61 -36.10
C GLY A 300 8.79 8.36 -35.40
N LYS A 301 7.83 9.26 -35.60
CA LYS A 301 6.54 9.27 -34.85
C LYS A 301 5.75 7.97 -35.00
N ALA A 302 5.65 7.42 -36.21
CA ALA A 302 4.85 6.21 -36.45
C ALA A 302 5.43 4.96 -35.75
N ALA A 303 6.74 4.76 -35.81
CA ALA A 303 7.41 3.65 -35.15
C ALA A 303 7.39 3.80 -33.61
N PHE A 304 7.52 5.03 -33.11
CA PHE A 304 7.40 5.32 -31.68
C PHE A 304 6.00 5.01 -31.15
N GLU A 305 4.92 5.38 -31.85
CA GLU A 305 3.55 5.12 -31.39
C GLU A 305 3.25 3.61 -31.27
N VAL A 306 3.79 2.78 -32.17
CA VAL A 306 3.67 1.30 -32.05
C VAL A 306 4.45 0.78 -30.85
N ALA A 307 5.70 1.23 -30.68
CA ALA A 307 6.51 0.85 -29.52
C ALA A 307 5.87 1.30 -28.20
N PHE A 308 5.29 2.50 -28.19
CA PHE A 308 4.56 3.06 -27.06
C PHE A 308 3.31 2.23 -26.73
N ALA A 309 2.49 1.84 -27.72
CA ALA A 309 1.30 1.02 -27.48
C ALA A 309 1.65 -0.35 -26.87
N ILE A 310 2.73 -0.98 -27.34
CA ILE A 310 3.23 -2.25 -26.76
C ILE A 310 3.72 -2.01 -25.33
N ALA A 311 4.50 -0.95 -25.10
CA ALA A 311 5.00 -0.60 -23.78
C ALA A 311 3.85 -0.27 -22.80
N GLU A 312 2.85 0.49 -23.23
CA GLU A 312 1.67 0.85 -22.45
C GLU A 312 0.84 -0.39 -22.06
N PHE A 313 0.64 -1.33 -22.98
CA PHE A 313 -0.01 -2.59 -22.68
C PHE A 313 0.81 -3.44 -21.70
N ALA A 314 2.10 -3.62 -21.95
CA ALA A 314 2.98 -4.44 -21.11
C ALA A 314 3.20 -3.84 -19.72
N GLY A 315 3.25 -2.50 -19.62
CA GLY A 315 3.40 -1.78 -18.37
C GLY A 315 2.08 -1.45 -17.68
N ASN A 316 0.94 -1.86 -18.22
CA ASN A 316 -0.30 -1.87 -17.45
C ASN A 316 -0.08 -2.71 -16.18
N ARG A 317 -0.41 -2.15 -15.01
CA ARG A 317 -0.14 -2.78 -13.70
C ARG A 317 -0.66 -4.22 -13.62
N ASN A 318 -1.85 -4.50 -14.17
CA ASN A 318 -2.44 -5.83 -14.15
C ASN A 318 -1.68 -6.81 -15.06
N VAL A 319 -1.30 -6.37 -16.27
CA VAL A 319 -0.53 -7.18 -17.23
C VAL A 319 0.88 -7.46 -16.71
N ALA A 320 1.57 -6.43 -16.21
CA ALA A 320 2.90 -6.55 -15.64
C ALA A 320 2.94 -7.53 -14.46
N LEU A 321 1.97 -7.43 -13.54
CA LEU A 321 1.85 -8.37 -12.41
C LEU A 321 1.49 -9.77 -12.88
N LEU A 322 0.64 -9.93 -13.90
CA LEU A 322 0.33 -11.24 -14.46
C LEU A 322 1.58 -11.93 -15.02
N VAL A 323 2.43 -11.19 -15.72
CA VAL A 323 3.75 -11.67 -16.17
C VAL A 323 4.59 -12.10 -14.97
N GLY A 324 4.64 -11.29 -13.90
CA GLY A 324 5.30 -11.63 -12.64
C GLY A 324 4.77 -12.92 -12.02
N THR A 325 3.45 -13.10 -11.97
CA THR A 325 2.79 -14.30 -11.46
C THR A 325 3.16 -15.53 -12.28
N VAL A 326 3.15 -15.43 -13.62
CA VAL A 326 3.57 -16.53 -14.49
C VAL A 326 5.03 -16.91 -14.25
N LEU A 327 5.93 -15.92 -14.13
CA LEU A 327 7.33 -16.17 -13.78
C LEU A 327 7.48 -16.84 -12.41
N ALA A 328 6.69 -16.43 -11.42
CA ALA A 328 6.70 -17.01 -10.08
C ALA A 328 6.21 -18.47 -10.08
N MET A 329 5.15 -18.77 -10.84
CA MET A 329 4.64 -20.14 -11.00
C MET A 329 5.63 -21.04 -11.74
N ILE A 330 6.27 -20.54 -12.81
CA ILE A 330 7.32 -21.28 -13.53
C ILE A 330 8.49 -21.57 -12.60
N LEU A 331 8.89 -20.58 -11.79
CA LEU A 331 9.95 -20.73 -10.80
C LEU A 331 9.62 -21.83 -9.79
N LEU A 332 8.42 -21.79 -9.21
CA LEU A 332 7.96 -22.79 -8.25
C LEU A 332 7.90 -24.19 -8.87
N ALA A 333 7.28 -24.32 -10.05
CA ALA A 333 7.15 -25.58 -10.77
C ALA A 333 8.53 -26.20 -11.05
N ARG A 334 9.50 -25.40 -11.52
CA ARG A 334 10.85 -25.88 -11.82
C ARG A 334 11.63 -26.25 -10.57
N GLN A 335 11.49 -25.49 -9.48
CA GLN A 335 12.27 -25.70 -8.27
C GLN A 335 11.76 -26.88 -7.44
N LYS A 336 10.45 -27.10 -7.43
CA LYS A 336 9.80 -28.16 -6.63
C LYS A 336 9.35 -29.37 -7.43
N GLY A 337 9.38 -29.29 -8.77
CA GLY A 337 8.81 -30.31 -9.64
C GLY A 337 7.29 -30.37 -9.58
N TYR A 338 6.63 -29.32 -9.11
CA TYR A 338 5.18 -29.28 -8.96
C TYR A 338 4.47 -29.17 -10.31
N THR A 339 3.39 -29.93 -10.43
CA THR A 339 2.39 -29.81 -11.49
C THR A 339 1.51 -28.57 -11.26
N VAL A 340 0.83 -28.13 -12.31
CA VAL A 340 -0.12 -27.00 -12.21
C VAL A 340 -1.22 -27.27 -11.17
N ALA A 341 -1.68 -28.52 -11.06
CA ALA A 341 -2.69 -28.92 -10.08
C ALA A 341 -2.19 -28.84 -8.62
N GLU A 342 -0.90 -29.11 -8.38
CA GLU A 342 -0.32 -28.94 -7.05
C GLU A 342 -0.16 -27.46 -6.68
N ILE A 343 0.23 -26.62 -7.65
CA ILE A 343 0.30 -25.17 -7.44
C ILE A 343 -1.09 -24.61 -7.15
N ASP A 344 -2.12 -25.03 -7.88
CA ASP A 344 -3.51 -24.60 -7.66
C ASP A 344 -3.98 -24.86 -6.22
N ARG A 345 -3.66 -26.03 -5.66
CA ARG A 345 -3.96 -26.36 -4.26
C ARG A 345 -3.29 -25.43 -3.25
N LEU A 346 -2.15 -24.83 -3.60
CA LEU A 346 -1.44 -23.87 -2.73
C LEU A 346 -1.97 -22.45 -2.86
N ILE A 347 -2.70 -22.11 -3.92
CA ILE A 347 -3.19 -20.75 -4.20
C ILE A 347 -4.40 -20.37 -3.33
N GLY A 348 -5.23 -21.33 -2.92
CA GLY A 348 -6.48 -21.08 -2.20
C GLY A 348 -6.30 -20.22 -0.93
N ARG A 349 -5.41 -20.65 -0.01
CA ARG A 349 -5.18 -19.94 1.26
C ARG A 349 -4.61 -18.52 1.08
N PRO A 350 -3.61 -18.27 0.22
CA PRO A 350 -3.19 -16.91 -0.13
C PRO A 350 -4.33 -16.03 -0.66
N LEU A 351 -5.23 -16.58 -1.49
CA LEU A 351 -6.38 -15.84 -2.00
C LEU A 351 -7.43 -15.53 -0.92
N GLU A 352 -7.59 -16.37 0.10
CA GLU A 352 -8.41 -16.04 1.27
C GLU A 352 -7.87 -14.81 2.00
N THR A 353 -6.55 -14.75 2.23
CA THR A 353 -5.88 -13.57 2.78
C THR A 353 -6.06 -12.35 1.87
N ALA A 354 -5.90 -12.53 0.55
CA ALA A 354 -6.16 -11.49 -0.45
C ALA A 354 -7.57 -10.92 -0.33
N GLY A 355 -8.58 -11.79 -0.17
CA GLY A 355 -9.98 -11.42 0.00
C GLY A 355 -10.18 -10.50 1.21
N GLY A 356 -9.59 -10.83 2.35
CA GLY A 356 -9.65 -9.97 3.54
C GLY A 356 -9.04 -8.58 3.30
N ILE A 357 -7.89 -8.51 2.63
CA ILE A 357 -7.23 -7.25 2.28
C ILE A 357 -8.11 -6.43 1.32
N ILE A 358 -8.67 -7.05 0.27
CA ILE A 358 -9.55 -6.39 -0.70
C ILE A 358 -10.77 -5.81 0.01
N LEU A 359 -11.45 -6.60 0.85
CA LEU A 359 -12.64 -6.16 1.59
C LEU A 359 -12.35 -4.97 2.50
N ILE A 360 -11.27 -5.02 3.29
CA ILE A 360 -10.90 -3.93 4.21
C ILE A 360 -10.51 -2.67 3.43
N THR A 361 -9.76 -2.82 2.34
CA THR A 361 -9.30 -1.70 1.51
C THR A 361 -10.48 -1.02 0.81
N ALA A 362 -11.40 -1.82 0.26
CA ALA A 362 -12.63 -1.33 -0.36
C ALA A 362 -13.57 -0.63 0.63
N ALA A 363 -13.70 -1.15 1.85
CA ALA A 363 -14.47 -0.50 2.90
C ALA A 363 -13.82 0.83 3.34
N GLY A 364 -12.49 0.88 3.40
CA GLY A 364 -11.74 2.13 3.64
C GLY A 364 -11.99 3.18 2.56
N GLY A 365 -12.03 2.78 1.28
CA GLY A 365 -12.33 3.68 0.16
C GLY A 365 -13.75 4.23 0.24
N ALA A 366 -14.73 3.36 0.53
CA ALA A 366 -16.12 3.75 0.73
C ALA A 366 -16.28 4.73 1.90
N PHE A 367 -15.64 4.45 3.04
CA PHE A 367 -15.61 5.34 4.20
C PHE A 367 -14.97 6.70 3.86
N GLY A 368 -13.81 6.69 3.20
CA GLY A 368 -13.13 7.91 2.75
C GLY A 368 -14.00 8.77 1.82
N LEU A 369 -14.72 8.15 0.88
CA LEU A 369 -15.65 8.88 0.02
C LEU A 369 -16.80 9.51 0.82
N MET A 370 -17.34 8.80 1.82
CA MET A 370 -18.41 9.37 2.65
C MET A 370 -17.90 10.56 3.46
N LEU A 371 -16.68 10.53 3.98
CA LEU A 371 -16.06 11.70 4.63
C LEU A 371 -15.86 12.86 3.65
N LYS A 372 -15.43 12.56 2.42
CA LYS A 372 -15.34 13.57 1.35
C LYS A 372 -16.71 14.21 1.11
N ASN A 373 -17.76 13.41 0.95
CA ASN A 373 -19.11 13.90 0.69
C ASN A 373 -19.72 14.63 1.89
N ALA A 374 -19.30 14.30 3.12
CA ALA A 374 -19.68 15.03 4.32
C ALA A 374 -19.02 16.41 4.45
N GLY A 375 -18.17 16.82 3.50
CA GLY A 375 -17.52 18.14 3.49
C GLY A 375 -16.31 18.25 4.42
N VAL A 376 -15.76 17.12 4.89
CA VAL A 376 -14.63 17.11 5.83
C VAL A 376 -13.40 17.79 5.24
N GLY A 377 -13.10 17.53 3.96
CA GLY A 377 -11.97 18.15 3.28
C GLY A 377 -12.05 19.67 3.32
N ASP A 378 -13.19 20.24 2.96
CA ASP A 378 -13.40 21.69 2.93
C ASP A 378 -13.28 22.33 4.32
N ALA A 379 -13.81 21.68 5.35
CA ALA A 379 -13.66 22.16 6.73
C ALA A 379 -12.20 22.14 7.22
N ILE A 380 -11.45 21.08 6.90
CA ILE A 380 -10.01 21.01 7.20
C ILE A 380 -9.25 22.09 6.41
N LYS A 381 -9.62 22.35 5.15
CA LYS A 381 -9.04 23.43 4.33
C LYS A 381 -9.20 24.79 4.97
N ALA A 382 -10.42 25.11 5.42
CA ALA A 382 -10.72 26.39 6.03
C ALA A 382 -9.87 26.61 7.29
N LEU A 383 -9.80 25.59 8.16
CA LEU A 383 -8.98 25.64 9.36
C LEU A 383 -7.47 25.80 9.06
N ALA A 384 -6.98 25.13 8.01
CA ALA A 384 -5.58 25.19 7.60
C ALA A 384 -5.20 26.50 6.89
N ALA A 385 -6.14 27.11 6.15
CA ALA A 385 -5.94 28.37 5.45
C ALA A 385 -5.64 29.52 6.43
N ASP A 386 -6.32 29.54 7.58
CA ASP A 386 -6.07 30.51 8.66
C ASP A 386 -4.64 30.43 9.23
N HIS A 387 -3.98 29.27 9.10
CA HIS A 387 -2.66 29.00 9.66
C HIS A 387 -1.52 29.03 8.63
N LYS A 388 -1.80 29.32 7.34
CA LYS A 388 -0.82 29.22 6.23
C LYS A 388 -0.06 27.89 6.22
N MET A 389 -0.70 26.79 6.62
CA MET A 389 -0.06 25.48 6.68
C MET A 389 0.21 24.92 5.28
N ASN A 390 1.39 24.36 5.07
CA ASN A 390 1.74 23.68 3.82
C ASN A 390 0.87 22.41 3.65
N LEU A 391 0.26 22.23 2.47
CA LEU A 391 -0.63 21.11 2.18
C LEU A 391 0.05 19.74 2.38
N LEU A 392 1.35 19.62 2.11
CA LEU A 392 2.10 18.39 2.34
C LEU A 392 2.17 18.02 3.82
N TRP A 393 2.43 19.03 4.67
CA TRP A 393 2.45 18.86 6.12
C TRP A 393 1.06 18.51 6.66
N LEU A 394 0.02 19.15 6.13
CA LEU A 394 -1.36 18.84 6.47
C LEU A 394 -1.70 17.38 6.12
N ALA A 395 -1.36 16.92 4.91
CA ALA A 395 -1.59 15.55 4.48
C ALA A 395 -0.91 14.53 5.41
N TYR A 396 0.36 14.79 5.75
CA TYR A 396 1.13 13.97 6.67
C TYR A 396 0.44 13.90 8.05
N LEU A 397 0.08 15.05 8.64
CA LEU A 397 -0.55 15.09 9.96
C LEU A 397 -1.91 14.40 9.99
N VAL A 398 -2.74 14.61 8.95
CA VAL A 398 -4.02 13.91 8.83
C VAL A 398 -3.79 12.40 8.76
N ALA A 399 -2.84 11.94 7.94
CA ALA A 399 -2.51 10.52 7.87
C ALA A 399 -2.04 9.96 9.21
N VAL A 400 -1.18 10.67 9.95
CA VAL A 400 -0.71 10.27 11.29
C VAL A 400 -1.87 10.15 12.27
N VAL A 401 -2.76 11.14 12.33
CA VAL A 401 -3.91 11.12 13.24
C VAL A 401 -4.82 9.93 12.95
N ILE A 402 -5.12 9.69 11.67
CA ILE A 402 -5.94 8.56 11.24
C ILE A 402 -5.26 7.23 11.55
N ARG A 403 -3.95 7.15 11.32
CA ARG A 403 -3.14 5.98 11.60
C ARG A 403 -3.11 5.64 13.08
N ILE A 404 -2.94 6.63 13.96
CA ILE A 404 -3.00 6.44 15.42
C ILE A 404 -4.39 5.99 15.86
N ALA A 405 -5.45 6.55 15.27
CA ALA A 405 -6.82 6.19 15.62
C ALA A 405 -7.19 4.77 15.15
N GLN A 406 -6.89 4.41 13.90
CA GLN A 406 -7.39 3.17 13.29
C GLN A 406 -6.39 2.00 13.31
N GLY A 407 -5.10 2.27 13.54
CA GLY A 407 -4.06 1.24 13.61
C GLY A 407 -3.73 0.53 12.30
N SER A 408 -4.33 0.90 11.15
CA SER A 408 -4.06 0.32 9.82
C SER A 408 -3.48 1.36 8.85
N ALA A 409 -2.31 1.08 8.29
CA ALA A 409 -1.58 2.01 7.40
C ALA A 409 -2.33 2.19 6.08
N THR A 410 -2.79 1.08 5.50
CA THR A 410 -3.60 1.06 4.28
C THR A 410 -4.85 1.92 4.41
N VAL A 411 -5.62 1.75 5.49
CA VAL A 411 -6.86 2.51 5.68
C VAL A 411 -6.57 3.99 5.95
N ALA A 412 -5.51 4.29 6.69
CA ALA A 412 -5.09 5.67 6.92
C ALA A 412 -4.71 6.39 5.63
N MET A 413 -3.93 5.76 4.76
CA MET A 413 -3.55 6.33 3.46
C MET A 413 -4.78 6.60 2.57
N ILE A 414 -5.68 5.62 2.47
CA ILE A 414 -6.90 5.70 1.66
C ILE A 414 -7.81 6.83 2.13
N THR A 415 -8.11 6.84 3.43
CA THR A 415 -8.96 7.86 4.04
C THR A 415 -8.36 9.25 3.89
N THR A 416 -7.04 9.37 4.09
CA THR A 416 -6.34 10.65 3.91
C THR A 416 -6.40 11.11 2.46
N SER A 417 -6.15 10.23 1.48
CA SER A 417 -6.26 10.63 0.06
C SER A 417 -7.67 11.10 -0.31
N ALA A 418 -8.71 10.50 0.26
CA ALA A 418 -10.09 10.91 0.06
C ALA A 418 -10.38 12.31 0.61
N ILE A 419 -9.84 12.62 1.79
CA ILE A 419 -9.95 13.93 2.45
C ILE A 419 -9.13 15.00 1.71
N MET A 420 -7.92 14.65 1.25
CA MET A 420 -6.98 15.60 0.64
C MET A 420 -7.30 15.93 -0.81
N TYR A 421 -7.97 15.04 -1.55
CA TYR A 421 -8.23 15.22 -3.00
C TYR A 421 -9.01 16.50 -3.37
N PRO A 422 -10.12 16.88 -2.70
CA PRO A 422 -10.80 18.14 -2.99
C PRO A 422 -9.90 19.36 -2.84
N LEU A 423 -8.89 19.28 -1.96
CA LEU A 423 -7.97 20.36 -1.68
C LEU A 423 -7.02 20.64 -2.86
N LEU A 424 -6.77 19.63 -3.69
CA LEU A 424 -5.99 19.75 -4.93
C LEU A 424 -6.74 20.49 -6.04
N ALA A 425 -8.05 20.27 -6.15
CA ALA A 425 -8.86 20.87 -7.20
C ALA A 425 -9.08 22.38 -7.00
N GLY A 426 -8.96 22.87 -5.76
CA GLY A 426 -9.15 24.28 -5.39
C GLY A 426 -7.93 24.95 -4.77
N GLY A 427 -6.75 24.33 -4.83
CA GLY A 427 -5.50 24.87 -4.30
C GLY A 427 -4.38 24.65 -5.32
N THR A 428 -3.61 25.69 -5.64
CA THR A 428 -2.44 25.54 -6.50
C THR A 428 -1.37 24.77 -5.74
N LEU A 429 -1.27 23.45 -5.98
CA LEU A 429 -0.11 22.71 -5.54
C LEU A 429 1.10 23.24 -6.33
N HIS A 430 1.96 24.03 -5.69
CA HIS A 430 3.19 24.53 -6.32
C HIS A 430 4.25 23.44 -6.51
N CYS A 431 3.94 22.20 -6.14
CA CYS A 431 4.79 21.03 -6.24
C CYS A 431 4.07 19.88 -6.95
N ASP A 432 4.85 18.90 -7.43
CA ASP A 432 4.32 17.72 -8.09
C ASP A 432 3.40 16.92 -7.14
N PRO A 433 2.20 16.47 -7.59
CA PRO A 433 1.28 15.66 -6.80
C PRO A 433 1.89 14.38 -6.18
N VAL A 434 3.01 13.88 -6.71
CA VAL A 434 3.77 12.76 -6.12
C VAL A 434 4.29 13.08 -4.73
N TYR A 435 4.62 14.33 -4.42
CA TYR A 435 5.00 14.72 -3.05
C TYR A 435 3.86 14.55 -2.05
N LEU A 436 2.62 14.75 -2.49
CA LEU A 436 1.44 14.50 -1.65
C LEU A 436 1.27 13.01 -1.40
N PHE A 437 1.43 12.18 -2.43
CA PHE A 437 1.46 10.72 -2.28
C PHE A 437 2.51 10.27 -1.26
N LEU A 438 3.74 10.80 -1.36
CA LEU A 438 4.80 10.51 -0.41
C LEU A 438 4.43 10.97 1.01
N ALA A 439 3.92 12.18 1.18
CA ALA A 439 3.51 12.70 2.50
C ALA A 439 2.42 11.84 3.16
N ILE A 440 1.43 11.39 2.38
CA ILE A 440 0.39 10.47 2.84
C ILE A 440 0.99 9.11 3.22
N GLY A 441 1.89 8.56 2.40
CA GLY A 441 2.60 7.30 2.67
C GLY A 441 3.43 7.36 3.96
N PHE A 442 4.18 8.46 4.14
CA PHE A 442 4.96 8.73 5.36
C PHE A 442 4.08 8.82 6.61
N GLY A 443 2.94 9.53 6.53
CA GLY A 443 2.03 9.63 7.67
C GLY A 443 1.27 8.34 7.93
N GLY A 444 1.04 7.52 6.91
CA GLY A 444 0.36 6.25 7.03
C GLY A 444 1.17 5.18 7.77
N PHE A 445 2.50 5.21 7.72
CA PHE A 445 3.34 4.23 8.42
C PHE A 445 3.81 4.67 9.80
N ALA A 446 3.84 5.97 10.07
CA ALA A 446 4.17 6.56 11.37
C ALA A 446 3.30 5.98 12.49
#